data_AF-A0A9D7WWR1-F1
#
_entry.id   AF-A0A9D7WWR1-F1
#
_cell.length_a   1.000
_cell.length_b   1.000
_cell.length_c   1.000
_cell.angle_alpha   90.00
_cell.angle_beta   90.00
_cell.angle_gamma   90.00
#
_symmetry.space_group_name_H-M   'P 1'
#
loop_
_entity.id
_entity.type
_entity.pdbx_description
1 polymer ?
#
loop_
_entity_poly.entity_id
_entity_poly.type
_entity_poly.pdbx_seq_one_letter_code
_entity_poly.pdbx_strand_id
1 'polypeptide(L)' 'MADMTSTVPCELRRIPGLYRRWELAQVLKSGEDYHLEDAGTTSDGTALIAVFQSVPTDLKNSYSEAVT' A
#
# COMPACT_ATOMS: atom_id res chain seq x y z
N MET A 1 9.37 -18.49 -25.39
CA MET A 1 8.44 -18.51 -24.24
C MET A 1 8.93 -17.44 -23.28
N ALA A 2 8.53 -16.17 -23.50
CA ALA A 2 8.95 -15.07 -22.64
C ALA A 2 7.91 -14.92 -21.52
N ASP A 3 8.41 -14.94 -20.29
CA ASP A 3 7.67 -14.90 -19.05
C ASP A 3 6.84 -13.62 -18.93
N MET A 4 5.56 -13.79 -18.58
CA MET A 4 4.51 -12.76 -18.55
C MET A 4 4.49 -11.99 -17.23
N THR A 5 5.64 -11.67 -16.63
CA THR A 5 5.68 -10.69 -15.54
C THR A 5 5.64 -9.30 -16.16
N SER A 6 4.46 -8.92 -16.66
CA SER A 6 4.16 -7.50 -16.81
C SER A 6 4.16 -6.94 -15.39
N THR A 7 5.32 -6.48 -14.94
CA THR A 7 5.44 -5.66 -13.74
C THR A 7 4.66 -4.41 -14.05
N VAL A 8 3.36 -4.45 -13.76
CA VAL A 8 2.52 -3.27 -13.81
C VAL A 8 3.22 -2.22 -12.98
N PRO A 9 3.52 -1.03 -13.53
CA PRO A 9 4.13 0.02 -12.75
C PRO A 9 3.16 0.33 -11.60
N CYS A 10 3.60 0.13 -10.37
CA CYS A 10 2.82 0.42 -9.16
C CYS A 10 3.52 1.51 -8.36
N GLU A 11 2.74 2.46 -7.88
CA GLU A 11 3.14 3.52 -6.96
C GLU A 11 2.86 3.06 -5.51
N LEU A 12 3.81 3.29 -4.61
CA LEU A 12 3.62 3.02 -3.18
C LEU A 12 2.99 4.25 -2.51
N ARG A 13 1.71 4.14 -2.12
CA ARG A 13 1.03 5.19 -1.37
C ARG A 13 1.06 4.90 0.12
N ARG A 14 1.63 5.83 0.88
CA ARG A 14 1.71 5.71 2.33
C ARG A 14 0.32 5.84 2.97
N ILE A 15 -0.06 4.85 3.76
CA ILE A 15 -1.22 4.94 4.63
C ILE A 15 -0.83 5.79 5.84
N PRO A 16 -1.59 6.85 6.18
CA PRO A 16 -1.28 7.70 7.32
C PRO A 16 -1.18 6.90 8.62
N GLY A 17 -0.25 7.27 9.51
CA GLY A 17 -0.09 6.64 10.82
C GLY A 17 1.06 5.64 10.91
N LEU A 18 1.29 5.15 12.14
CA LEU A 18 2.23 4.10 12.48
C LEU A 18 1.46 3.03 13.24
N TYR A 19 1.61 1.78 12.83
CA TYR A 19 0.74 0.70 13.28
C TYR A 19 1.52 -0.36 14.02
N ARG A 20 0.92 -0.94 15.04
CA ARG A 20 1.46 -2.14 15.69
C ARG A 20 1.05 -3.38 14.91
N ARG A 21 1.76 -4.49 15.13
CA ARG A 21 1.52 -5.76 14.43
C ARG A 21 0.07 -6.25 14.48
N TRP A 22 -0.61 -6.04 15.62
CA TRP A 22 -2.01 -6.45 15.81
C TRP A 22 -3.03 -5.48 15.21
N GLU A 23 -2.64 -4.24 14.91
CA GLU A 23 -3.52 -3.25 14.28
C GLU A 23 -3.60 -3.45 12.77
N LEU A 24 -2.59 -4.09 12.16
CA LEU A 24 -2.54 -4.36 10.72
C LEU A 24 -3.79 -5.09 10.21
N ALA A 25 -4.37 -6.00 11.00
CA ALA A 25 -5.59 -6.71 10.61
C ALA A 25 -6.80 -5.79 10.37
N GLN A 26 -6.80 -4.57 10.91
CA GLN A 26 -7.85 -3.57 10.73
C GLN A 26 -7.55 -2.60 9.57
N VAL A 27 -6.29 -2.50 9.17
CA VAL A 27 -5.81 -1.55 8.16
C VAL A 27 -5.69 -2.21 6.78
N LEU A 28 -5.23 -3.45 6.75
CA LEU A 28 -5.02 -4.21 5.52
C LEU A 28 -6.36 -4.72 4.99
N LYS A 29 -6.63 -4.49 3.71
CA LYS A 29 -7.81 -5.00 3.01
C LYS A 29 -7.44 -6.27 2.23
N SER A 30 -8.37 -7.21 2.19
CA SER A 30 -8.18 -8.43 1.40
C SER A 30 -8.15 -8.10 -0.10
N GLY A 31 -7.23 -8.70 -0.83
CA GLY A 31 -7.11 -8.55 -2.29
C GLY A 31 -6.25 -7.38 -2.75
N GLU A 32 -5.60 -6.68 -1.83
CA GLU A 32 -4.71 -5.56 -2.12
C GLU A 32 -3.27 -5.90 -1.73
N ASP A 33 -2.32 -5.33 -2.45
CA ASP A 33 -0.89 -5.49 -2.18
C ASP A 33 -0.38 -4.38 -1.25
N TYR A 34 0.36 -4.79 -0.22
CA TYR A 34 0.92 -3.87 0.78
C TYR A 34 2.41 -4.09 0.99
N HIS A 35 3.10 -2.99 1.23
CA HIS A 35 4.49 -2.95 1.64
C HIS A 35 4.58 -2.45 3.09
N LEU A 36 5.31 -3.17 3.93
CA LEU A 36 5.46 -2.89 5.35
C LEU A 36 6.91 -2.53 5.64
N GLU A 37 7.14 -1.37 6.26
CA GLU A 37 8.47 -0.91 6.66
C GLU A 37 8.56 -0.74 8.18
N ASP A 38 9.73 -1.02 8.74
CA ASP A 38 10.03 -0.67 10.13
C ASP A 38 10.02 0.85 10.30
N ALA A 39 9.25 1.33 11.27
CA ALA A 39 9.15 2.74 11.61
C ALA A 39 9.66 3.04 13.01
N GLY A 40 10.52 2.16 13.54
CA GLY A 40 11.07 2.25 14.88
C GLY A 40 10.19 1.63 15.96
N THR A 41 10.44 2.04 17.20
CA THR A 41 9.85 1.41 18.38
C THR A 41 9.37 2.49 19.34
N THR A 42 8.20 2.26 19.95
CA THR A 42 7.68 3.09 21.05
C THR A 42 8.55 2.95 22.31
N SER A 43 8.41 3.89 23.26
CA SER A 43 9.14 3.87 24.53
C SER A 43 8.93 2.58 25.34
N ASP A 44 7.78 1.93 25.19
CA ASP A 44 7.45 0.66 25.82
C ASP A 44 8.04 -0.57 25.10
N GLY A 45 8.85 -0.37 24.06
CA GLY A 45 9.45 -1.44 23.27
C GLY A 45 8.53 -2.03 22.19
N THR A 46 7.35 -1.47 21.97
CA THR A 46 6.46 -1.97 20.91
C THR A 46 6.89 -1.44 19.55
N ALA A 47 7.17 -2.35 18.61
CA ALA A 47 7.54 -2.03 17.24
C ALA A 47 6.39 -1.36 16.49
N LEU A 48 6.75 -0.36 15.68
CA LEU A 48 5.85 0.40 14.83
C LEU A 48 6.17 0.12 13.37
N ILE A 49 5.11 0.05 12.57
CA ILE A 49 5.17 -0.35 11.17
C ILE A 49 4.53 0.76 10.35
N ALA A 50 5.26 1.26 9.36
CA ALA A 50 4.71 2.09 8.30
C ALA A 50 4.12 1.19 7.21
N VAL A 51 2.91 1.51 6.75
CA VAL A 51 2.19 0.73 5.75
C VAL A 51 2.07 1.54 4.46
N PHE A 52 2.39 0.91 3.34
CA PHE A 52 2.21 1.46 2.01
C PHE A 52 1.32 0.53 1.20
N GLN A 53 0.33 1.09 0.50
CA GLN A 53 -0.47 0.36 -0.46
C GLN A 53 0.19 0.46 -1.84
N SER A 54 0.35 -0.68 -2.52
CA SER A 54 0.76 -0.73 -3.91
C SER A 54 -0.43 -0.38 -4.78
N VAL A 55 -0.41 0.79 -5.41
CA VAL A 55 -1.48 1.23 -6.32
C VAL A 55 -0.97 1.18 -7.74
N PRO A 56 -1.63 0.47 -8.68
CA PRO A 56 -1.24 0.48 -10.07
C PRO A 56 -1.25 1.91 -10.62
N THR A 57 -0.15 2.32 -11.25
CA THR A 57 0.08 3.67 -11.78
C THR A 57 -0.83 3.99 -12.98
N ASP A 58 -1.49 2.98 -13.58
CA ASP A 58 -2.28 3.05 -14.81
C ASP A 58 -3.78 3.33 -14.65
N LEU A 59 -4.20 4.06 -13.61
CA LEU A 59 -5.62 4.40 -13.36
C LEU A 59 -5.94 5.90 -13.44
N LYS A 60 -5.03 6.70 -14.03
CA LYS A 60 -5.25 8.13 -14.31
C LYS A 60 -5.56 8.34 -15.80
N ASN A 61 -6.71 7.87 -16.31
CA ASN A 61 -7.37 8.56 -17.45
C ASN A 61 -8.83 8.18 -17.79
N SER A 62 -9.54 7.32 -17.04
CA SER A 62 -10.88 6.86 -17.52
C SER A 62 -12.11 7.50 -16.87
N TYR A 63 -11.98 8.49 -15.97
CA TYR A 63 -13.13 9.04 -15.23
C TYR A 63 -13.39 10.55 -15.38
N SER A 64 -12.77 11.24 -16.34
CA SER A 64 -12.95 12.70 -16.50
C SER A 64 -13.22 13.17 -17.93
N GLU A 65 -13.97 12.39 -18.73
CA GLU A 65 -14.45 12.79 -20.07
C GLU A 65 -15.94 12.46 -20.31
N ALA A 66 -16.77 12.51 -19.27
CA ALA A 66 -18.22 12.25 -19.42
C ALA A 66 -19.09 13.20 -18.59
N VAL A 67 -18.87 14.51 -18.71
CA VAL A 67 -19.94 15.49 -18.43
C VAL A 67 -19.82 16.59 -19.50
N THR A 68 -20.59 16.43 -20.57
CA THR A 68 -20.98 17.49 -21.52
C THR A 68 -22.32 18.07 -21.07
#